data_AF-A0A318VSE9-F1
#
_entry.id   AF-A0A318VSE9-F1
#
_cell.length_a   1.000
_cell.length_b   1.000
_cell.length_c   1.000
_cell.angle_alpha   90.00
_cell.angle_beta   90.00
_cell.angle_gamma   90.00
#
_symmetry.space_group_name_H-M   'P 1'
#
loop_
_entity.id
_entity.type
_entity.pdbx_description
1 polymer ?
#
loop_
_entity_poly.entity_id
_entity_poly.type
_entity_poly.pdbx_seq_one_letter_code
_entity_poly.pdbx_strand_id
1 'polypeptide(L)'
;MTELAMDTVQDFHTGAEFRGESAVPGVHWADMRPDPAVAGIQGALEAGQLAAARMRFLNLTERAQADVLGALDPHSVARLADRLPSHGLARACEQLPAGVRREVLDALPAGKRHGVGVILDHRARL
;
A
#
# COMPACT_ATOMS: atom_id res chain seq x y z
N MET A 1 1.02 72.04 25.21
CA MET A 1 0.80 70.87 24.35
C MET A 1 1.34 71.25 22.97
N THR A 2 2.63 70.97 22.74
CA THR A 2 3.42 71.45 21.60
C THR A 2 3.80 70.28 20.71
N GLU A 3 3.34 70.33 19.46
CA GLU A 3 3.86 69.56 18.33
C GLU A 3 5.20 70.15 17.86
N LEU A 4 6.21 69.30 17.67
CA LEU A 4 7.20 69.31 16.58
C LEU A 4 8.32 68.31 16.89
N ALA A 5 8.48 67.30 16.03
CA ALA A 5 9.78 66.82 15.56
C ALA A 5 9.57 65.92 14.33
N MET A 6 10.10 66.39 13.21
CA MET A 6 10.42 65.65 11.99
C MET A 6 11.53 64.60 12.26
N ASP A 7 11.92 63.93 11.16
CA ASP A 7 13.07 63.02 10.99
C ASP A 7 12.72 61.53 11.23
N THR A 8 12.98 60.57 10.34
CA THR A 8 14.09 60.47 9.39
C THR A 8 13.71 59.53 8.23
N VAL A 9 14.10 59.91 7.01
CA VAL A 9 14.15 59.06 5.81
C VAL A 9 15.15 57.93 6.06
N GLN A 10 14.77 56.67 5.86
CA GLN A 10 15.73 55.58 5.81
C GLN A 10 15.54 54.74 4.55
N ASP A 11 16.40 55.04 3.58
CA ASP A 11 16.68 54.25 2.39
C ASP A 11 16.97 52.79 2.74
N PHE A 12 16.20 51.87 2.14
CA PHE A 12 16.60 50.47 2.03
C PHE A 12 16.75 50.13 0.55
N HIS A 13 17.96 50.32 0.04
CA HIS A 13 18.48 49.55 -1.08
C HIS A 13 19.47 48.53 -0.51
N THR A 14 19.23 47.24 -0.76
CA THR A 14 20.25 46.28 -1.22
C THR A 14 19.58 44.92 -1.32
N GLY A 15 19.61 44.35 -2.53
CA GLY A 15 19.04 43.06 -2.84
C GLY A 15 19.78 41.91 -2.17
N ALA A 16 19.03 40.85 -1.92
CA ALA A 16 19.53 39.49 -1.95
C ALA A 16 18.41 38.62 -2.50
N GLU A 17 18.63 38.10 -3.70
CA GLU A 17 17.78 37.12 -4.33
C GLU A 17 17.66 35.90 -3.42
N PHE A 18 16.50 35.74 -2.78
CA PHE A 18 16.16 34.50 -2.10
C PHE A 18 15.82 33.46 -3.17
N ARG A 19 16.87 32.91 -3.79
CA ARG A 19 16.83 31.61 -4.43
C ARG A 19 16.60 30.59 -3.32
N GLY A 20 15.33 30.35 -3.01
CA GLY A 20 14.88 29.32 -2.09
C GLY A 20 15.11 27.92 -2.67
N GLU A 21 16.37 27.55 -2.90
CA GLU A 21 16.78 26.17 -3.09
C GLU A 21 17.36 25.68 -1.76
N SER A 22 16.53 25.71 -0.71
CA SER A 22 16.84 24.96 0.50
C SER A 22 16.33 23.54 0.27
N ALA A 23 17.18 22.73 -0.34
CA ALA A 23 17.04 21.29 -0.41
C ALA A 23 17.03 20.74 1.02
N VAL A 24 15.87 20.80 1.67
CA VAL A 24 15.58 19.90 2.77
C VAL A 24 15.73 18.49 2.22
N PRO A 25 16.67 17.67 2.75
CA PRO A 25 16.77 16.29 2.35
C PRO A 25 15.40 15.68 2.61
N GLY A 26 14.73 15.26 1.53
CA GLY A 26 13.35 14.83 1.54
C GLY A 26 13.18 13.81 2.66
N VAL A 27 12.52 14.25 3.73
CA VAL A 27 12.00 13.34 4.73
C VAL A 27 10.98 12.52 3.94
N HIS A 28 11.42 11.34 3.51
CA HIS A 28 10.52 10.30 3.06
C HIS A 28 9.76 9.91 4.33
N TRP A 29 8.74 10.71 4.67
CA TRP A 29 7.63 10.22 5.45
C TRP A 29 7.11 9.07 4.61
N ALA A 30 7.65 7.86 4.85
CA ALA A 30 7.03 6.64 4.38
C ALA A 30 5.61 6.78 4.89
N ASP A 31 4.70 7.11 3.98
CA ASP A 31 3.34 7.50 4.30
C ASP A 31 2.80 6.32 5.11
N MET A 32 2.70 6.47 6.43
CA MET A 32 2.28 5.39 7.33
C MET A 32 0.83 5.01 7.08
N ARG A 33 0.17 5.73 6.15
CA ARG A 33 -1.12 5.34 5.62
C ARG A 33 -0.99 3.97 4.97
N PRO A 34 -1.86 3.01 5.35
CA PRO A 34 -1.93 1.74 4.66
C PRO A 34 -2.13 2.00 3.16
N ASP A 35 -1.46 1.20 2.33
CA ASP A 35 -1.56 1.28 0.88
C ASP A 35 -3.05 1.44 0.48
N PRO A 36 -3.41 2.40 -0.37
CA PRO A 36 -4.80 2.67 -0.72
C PRO A 36 -5.53 1.42 -1.27
N ALA A 37 -4.81 0.48 -1.88
CA ALA A 37 -5.34 -0.81 -2.29
C ALA A 37 -5.71 -1.70 -1.09
N VAL A 38 -4.84 -1.77 -0.07
CA VAL A 38 -5.07 -2.50 1.18
C VAL A 38 -6.26 -1.91 1.92
N ALA A 39 -6.26 -0.59 2.15
CA ALA A 39 -7.36 0.10 2.82
C ALA A 39 -8.69 -0.07 2.07
N GLY A 40 -8.67 0.04 0.74
CA GLY A 40 -9.86 -0.12 -0.10
C GLY A 40 -10.43 -1.54 -0.11
N ILE A 41 -9.58 -2.56 -0.02
CA ILE A 41 -10.01 -3.97 0.06
C ILE A 41 -10.49 -4.29 1.46
N GLN A 42 -9.74 -3.89 2.49
CA GLN A 42 -10.12 -4.10 3.89
C GLN A 42 -11.47 -3.44 4.21
N GLY A 43 -11.67 -2.18 3.81
CA GLY A 43 -12.96 -1.50 3.99
C GLY A 43 -14.12 -2.20 3.27
N ALA A 44 -13.89 -2.81 2.10
CA ALA A 44 -14.90 -3.62 1.43
C ALA A 44 -15.18 -4.94 2.16
N LEU A 45 -14.18 -5.57 2.76
CA LEU A 45 -14.34 -6.80 3.56
C LEU A 45 -15.12 -6.53 4.86
N GLU A 46 -14.83 -5.42 5.53
CA GLU A 46 -15.51 -4.94 6.74
C GLU A 46 -16.97 -4.57 6.44
N ALA A 47 -17.22 -3.90 5.31
CA ALA A 47 -18.57 -3.60 4.84
C ALA A 47 -19.35 -4.83 4.30
N GLY A 48 -18.75 -6.03 4.32
CA GLY A 48 -19.36 -7.26 3.81
C GLY A 48 -19.45 -7.33 2.27
N GLN A 49 -18.85 -6.39 1.56
CA GLN A 49 -18.85 -6.27 0.10
C GLN A 49 -17.81 -7.19 -0.55
N LEU A 50 -17.91 -8.50 -0.31
CA LEU A 50 -16.92 -9.48 -0.76
C LEU A 50 -16.70 -9.50 -2.28
N ALA A 51 -17.76 -9.28 -3.07
CA ALA A 51 -17.65 -9.20 -4.52
C ALA A 51 -16.81 -7.98 -4.96
N ALA A 52 -17.03 -6.83 -4.33
CA ALA A 52 -16.27 -5.61 -4.62
C ALA A 52 -14.80 -5.75 -4.18
N ALA A 53 -14.55 -6.33 -3.01
CA ALA A 53 -13.19 -6.61 -2.52
C ALA A 53 -12.41 -7.49 -3.51
N ARG A 54 -13.04 -8.56 -4.02
CA ARG A 54 -12.44 -9.47 -4.99
C ARG A 54 -12.20 -8.80 -6.35
N MET A 55 -13.16 -8.04 -6.86
CA MET A 55 -13.00 -7.30 -8.10
C MET A 55 -11.87 -6.27 -8.01
N ARG A 56 -11.78 -5.55 -6.89
CA ARG A 56 -10.66 -4.64 -6.62
C ARG A 56 -9.34 -5.38 -6.63
N PHE A 57 -9.25 -6.49 -5.89
CA PHE A 57 -8.06 -7.33 -5.85
C PHE A 57 -7.64 -7.82 -7.24
N LEU A 58 -8.58 -8.31 -8.06
CA LEU A 58 -8.31 -8.80 -9.41
C LEU A 58 -7.86 -7.70 -10.38
N ASN A 59 -8.22 -6.44 -10.12
CA ASN A 59 -7.78 -5.29 -10.91
C ASN A 59 -6.39 -4.77 -10.50
N LEU A 60 -5.80 -5.29 -9.41
CA LEU A 60 -4.45 -4.92 -8.99
C LEU A 60 -3.38 -5.62 -9.81
N THR A 61 -2.19 -5.03 -9.86
CA THR A 61 -0.98 -5.68 -10.37
C THR A 61 -0.57 -6.84 -9.45
N GLU A 62 0.20 -7.80 -9.97
CA GLU A 62 0.63 -8.98 -9.19
C GLU A 62 1.40 -8.60 -7.92
N ARG A 63 2.21 -7.53 -7.98
CA ARG A 63 2.93 -7.01 -6.82
C ARG A 63 1.97 -6.42 -5.78
N ALA A 64 1.03 -5.57 -6.20
CA ALA A 64 0.03 -5.01 -5.28
C ALA A 64 -0.91 -6.09 -4.70
N GLN A 65 -1.20 -7.16 -5.45
CA GLN A 65 -1.91 -8.32 -4.92
C GLN A 65 -1.11 -9.01 -3.82
N ALA A 66 0.20 -9.17 -4.00
CA ALA A 66 1.09 -9.73 -2.99
C ALA A 66 1.13 -8.84 -1.74
N ASP A 67 1.30 -7.53 -1.92
CA ASP A 67 1.30 -6.55 -0.81
C ASP A 67 -0.01 -6.60 -0.02
N VAL A 68 -1.17 -6.71 -0.71
CA VAL A 68 -2.47 -6.90 -0.06
C VAL A 68 -2.56 -8.22 0.69
N LEU A 69 -2.15 -9.33 0.10
CA LEU A 69 -2.19 -10.63 0.77
C LEU A 69 -1.29 -10.65 2.02
N GLY A 70 -0.13 -9.99 1.97
CA GLY A 70 0.81 -9.91 3.08
C GLY A 70 0.38 -8.93 4.18
N ALA A 71 -0.44 -7.93 3.87
CA ALA A 71 -0.91 -6.93 4.84
C ALA A 71 -2.23 -7.29 5.53
N LEU A 72 -3.07 -8.12 4.91
CA LEU A 72 -4.35 -8.53 5.47
C LEU A 72 -4.19 -9.57 6.59
N ASP A 73 -5.08 -9.52 7.58
CA ASP A 73 -5.16 -10.56 8.60
C ASP A 73 -5.62 -11.92 8.00
N PRO A 74 -5.29 -13.06 8.64
CA PRO A 74 -5.62 -14.38 8.11
C PRO A 74 -7.11 -14.60 7.82
N HIS A 75 -8.01 -14.01 8.61
CA HIS A 75 -9.44 -14.16 8.39
C HIS A 75 -9.89 -13.39 7.15
N SER A 76 -9.40 -12.17 6.96
CA SER A 76 -9.63 -11.37 5.76
C SER A 76 -9.08 -12.03 4.50
N VAL A 77 -7.87 -12.62 4.58
CA VAL A 77 -7.29 -13.42 3.49
C VAL A 77 -8.20 -14.59 3.12
N ALA A 78 -8.69 -15.34 4.10
CA ALA A 78 -9.59 -16.47 3.86
C ALA A 78 -10.88 -16.04 3.16
N ARG A 79 -11.52 -14.96 3.64
CA ARG A 79 -12.77 -14.41 3.06
C ARG A 79 -12.58 -13.90 1.64
N LEU A 80 -11.45 -13.23 1.38
CA LEU A 80 -11.10 -12.74 0.05
C LEU A 80 -10.90 -13.93 -0.91
N ALA A 81 -10.14 -14.94 -0.49
CA ALA A 81 -9.72 -16.07 -1.32
C ALA A 81 -10.80 -17.10 -1.68
N ASP A 82 -11.89 -17.22 -0.89
CA ASP A 82 -12.92 -18.26 -1.03
C ASP A 82 -13.43 -18.47 -2.47
N ARG A 83 -13.58 -17.37 -3.23
CA ARG A 83 -14.06 -17.40 -4.63
C ARG A 83 -13.05 -16.91 -5.66
N LEU A 84 -11.81 -16.67 -5.27
CA LEU A 84 -10.77 -16.22 -6.21
C LEU A 84 -10.19 -17.40 -7.01
N PRO A 85 -9.73 -17.16 -8.25
CA PRO A 85 -9.06 -18.17 -9.04
C PRO A 85 -7.70 -18.54 -8.43
N SER A 86 -7.44 -19.85 -8.25
CA SER A 86 -6.21 -20.36 -7.64
C SER A 86 -4.95 -19.93 -8.39
N HIS A 87 -5.03 -19.78 -9.72
CA HIS A 87 -3.93 -19.31 -10.55
C HIS A 87 -3.50 -17.87 -10.22
N GLY A 88 -4.46 -16.96 -10.00
CA GLY A 88 -4.16 -15.57 -9.62
C GLY A 88 -3.51 -15.50 -8.25
N LEU A 89 -4.07 -16.25 -7.28
CA LEU A 89 -3.51 -16.36 -5.94
C LEU A 89 -2.09 -16.93 -5.95
N ALA A 90 -1.81 -17.95 -6.77
CA ALA A 90 -0.47 -18.53 -6.88
C ALA A 90 0.56 -17.51 -7.39
N ARG A 91 0.23 -16.72 -8.42
CA ARG A 91 1.13 -15.66 -8.92
C ARG A 91 1.42 -14.59 -7.87
N ALA A 92 0.39 -14.13 -7.15
CA ALA A 92 0.59 -13.18 -6.06
C ALA A 92 1.45 -13.78 -4.93
N CYS A 93 1.23 -15.06 -4.59
CA CYS A 93 2.02 -15.75 -3.57
C CYS A 93 3.50 -15.94 -3.97
N GLU A 94 3.83 -16.03 -5.26
CA GLU A 94 5.22 -16.12 -5.73
C GLU A 94 6.03 -14.86 -5.46
N GLN A 95 5.36 -13.70 -5.48
CA GLN A 95 5.98 -12.40 -5.21
C GLN A 95 6.19 -12.16 -3.71
N LEU A 96 5.59 -12.98 -2.84
CA LEU A 96 5.72 -12.86 -1.39
C LEU A 96 7.04 -13.44 -0.88
N PRO A 97 7.66 -12.81 0.15
CA PRO A 97 8.75 -13.42 0.91
C PRO A 97 8.33 -14.78 1.49
N ALA A 98 9.25 -15.74 1.58
CA ALA A 98 8.93 -17.12 1.94
C ALA A 98 8.17 -17.27 3.30
N GLY A 99 8.49 -16.43 4.30
CA GLY A 99 7.79 -16.41 5.58
C GLY A 99 6.33 -15.96 5.44
N VAL A 100 6.11 -14.79 4.84
CA VAL A 100 4.78 -14.22 4.59
C VAL A 100 3.95 -15.13 3.69
N ARG A 101 4.57 -15.72 2.66
CA ARG A 101 3.92 -16.68 1.77
C ARG A 101 3.34 -17.87 2.54
N ARG A 102 4.09 -18.41 3.50
CA ARG A 102 3.61 -19.53 4.32
C ARG A 102 2.41 -19.13 5.16
N GLU A 103 2.46 -17.98 5.82
CA GLU A 103 1.36 -17.45 6.62
C GLU A 103 0.09 -17.23 5.78
N VAL A 104 0.24 -16.64 4.59
CA VAL A 104 -0.87 -16.45 3.64
C VAL A 104 -1.44 -17.79 3.19
N LEU A 105 -0.60 -18.75 2.81
CA LEU A 105 -1.06 -20.09 2.43
C LEU A 105 -1.80 -20.78 3.59
N ASP A 106 -1.32 -20.62 4.81
CA ASP A 106 -1.95 -21.16 6.02
C ASP A 106 -3.26 -20.45 6.42
N ALA A 107 -3.48 -19.24 5.93
CA ALA A 107 -4.76 -18.54 6.02
C ALA A 107 -5.77 -18.98 4.95
N LEU A 108 -5.32 -19.55 3.83
CA LEU A 108 -6.22 -19.97 2.75
C LEU A 108 -7.14 -21.13 3.18
N PRO A 109 -8.39 -21.17 2.69
CA PRO A 109 -9.27 -22.33 2.82
C PRO A 109 -8.60 -23.59 2.25
N ALA A 110 -8.81 -24.75 2.89
CA ALA A 110 -8.09 -25.99 2.55
C ALA A 110 -8.11 -26.34 1.05
N GLY A 111 -9.27 -26.22 0.39
CA GLY A 111 -9.41 -26.46 -1.05
C GLY A 111 -8.61 -25.47 -1.90
N LYS A 112 -8.52 -24.20 -1.48
CA LYS A 112 -7.71 -23.18 -2.16
C LYS A 112 -6.22 -23.37 -1.90
N ARG A 113 -5.83 -23.67 -0.66
CA ARG A 113 -4.45 -23.98 -0.29
C ARG A 113 -3.90 -25.13 -1.12
N HIS A 114 -4.67 -26.21 -1.27
CA HIS A 114 -4.27 -27.35 -2.09
C HIS A 114 -4.05 -26.94 -3.56
N GLY A 115 -5.02 -26.26 -4.16
CA GLY A 115 -4.92 -25.83 -5.56
C GLY A 115 -3.76 -24.86 -5.80
N VAL A 116 -3.54 -23.89 -4.91
CA VAL A 116 -2.41 -22.95 -4.99
C VAL A 116 -1.09 -23.69 -4.79
N GLY A 117 -1.02 -24.60 -3.81
CA GLY A 117 0.18 -25.38 -3.51
C GLY A 117 0.63 -26.25 -4.68
N VAL A 118 -0.32 -26.91 -5.38
CA VAL A 118 -0.01 -27.70 -6.58
C VAL A 118 0.56 -26.82 -7.69
N ILE A 119 0.02 -25.61 -7.91
CA ILE A 119 0.52 -24.69 -8.93
C ILE A 119 1.94 -24.21 -8.59
N LEU A 120 2.19 -23.85 -7.33
CA LEU A 120 3.51 -23.42 -6.87
C LEU A 120 4.54 -24.54 -6.96
N ASP A 121 4.21 -25.77 -6.54
CA ASP A 121 5.09 -26.93 -6.64
C ASP A 121 5.40 -27.27 -8.10
N HIS A 122 4.39 -27.24 -8.98
CA HIS A 122 4.58 -27.48 -10.41
C HIS A 122 5.56 -26.45 -11.02
N ARG A 123 5.41 -25.17 -10.68
CA ARG A 123 6.29 -24.10 -11.21
C ARG A 123 7.69 -24.13 -10.61
N ALA A 124 7.85 -24.56 -9.36
CA ALA A 124 9.17 -24.73 -8.75
C ALA A 124 10.00 -25.86 -9.38
N ARG A 125 9.37 -26.75 -10.16
CA ARG A 125 10.02 -27.87 -10.87
C ARG A 125 10.34 -27.56 -12.34
N LEU A 126 9.84 -26.45 -12.88
CA LEU A 126 10.15 -25.97 -14.23
C LEU A 126 11.44 -25.14 -14.21
#